data_AF-A0A6H1ZNE8-F1
#
_entry.id   AF-A0A6H1ZNE8-F1
#
_cell.length_a   1.000
_cell.length_b   1.000
_cell.length_c   1.000
_cell.angle_alpha   90.00
_cell.angle_beta   90.00
_cell.angle_gamma   90.00
#
_symmetry.space_group_name_H-M   'P 1'
#
loop_
_entity.id
_entity.type
_entity.pdbx_description
1 polymer ?
#
loop_
_entity_poly.entity_id
_entity_poly.type
_entity_poly.pdbx_seq_one_letter_code
_entity_poly.pdbx_strand_id
1 'polypeptide(L)' 'MGNMSYCRFENTLRDLQDCYENMDNDLSNSEKLAHDRMIVLCRRIAEEFELD' A
#
# COMPACT_ATOMS: atom_id res chain seq x y z
N MET A 1 -26.15 -8.87 6.78
CA MET A 1 -25.04 -8.80 7.75
C MET A 1 -24.44 -7.41 7.62
N GLY A 2 -24.50 -6.65 8.71
CA GLY A 2 -24.45 -5.19 8.69
C GLY A 2 -23.16 -4.61 8.10
N ASN A 3 -23.32 -3.48 7.41
CA ASN A 3 -22.25 -2.57 7.01
C ASN A 3 -21.36 -2.22 8.21
N MET A 4 -20.33 -3.02 8.44
CA MET A 4 -19.19 -2.62 9.23
C MET A 4 -18.48 -1.57 8.38
N SER A 5 -18.37 -0.34 8.90
CA SER A 5 -17.81 0.79 8.18
C SER A 5 -16.43 0.39 7.63
N TYR A 6 -16.32 0.12 6.33
CA TYR A 6 -15.05 -0.23 5.72
C TYR A 6 -14.21 1.04 5.66
N CYS A 7 -13.40 1.26 6.69
CA CYS A 7 -12.47 2.38 6.79
C CYS A 7 -11.33 2.15 5.78
N ARG A 8 -11.50 2.70 4.58
CA ARG A 8 -10.58 2.50 3.44
C ARG A 8 -9.14 2.80 3.83
N PHE A 9 -8.89 3.95 4.44
CA PHE A 9 -7.53 4.36 4.81
C PHE A 9 -6.93 3.51 5.92
N GLU A 10 -7.68 3.18 6.98
CA GLU A 10 -7.16 2.37 8.09
C GLU A 10 -6.80 0.95 7.65
N ASN A 11 -7.67 0.33 6.84
CA ASN A 11 -7.41 -1.02 6.32
C ASN A 11 -6.25 -1.00 5.32
N THR A 12 -6.26 -0.08 4.35
CA THR A 12 -5.18 0.02 3.36
C THR A 12 -3.84 0.37 4.01
N LEU A 13 -3.82 1.22 5.04
CA LEU A 13 -2.58 1.57 5.74
C LEU A 13 -1.98 0.34 6.42
N ARG A 14 -2.79 -0.49 7.06
CA ARG A 14 -2.33 -1.72 7.70
C ARG A 14 -1.72 -2.68 6.69
N ASP A 15 -2.39 -2.90 5.56
CA ASP A 15 -1.88 -3.78 4.50
C ASP A 15 -0.59 -3.21 3.88
N LEU A 16 -0.52 -1.89 3.68
CA LEU A 16 0.67 -1.24 3.15
C LEU A 16 1.88 -1.33 4.10
N GLN A 17 1.64 -1.25 5.42
CA GLN A 17 2.67 -1.44 6.44
C GLN A 17 3.24 -2.86 6.40
N ASP A 18 2.39 -3.88 6.26
CA ASP A 18 2.83 -5.26 6.09
C ASP A 18 3.70 -5.42 4.83
N CYS A 19 3.30 -4.83 3.71
CA CYS A 19 4.13 -4.83 2.50
C CYS A 19 5.48 -4.13 2.72
N TYR A 20 5.51 -3.01 3.46
CA TYR A 20 6.73 -2.28 3.77
C TYR A 20 7.70 -3.11 4.63
N GLU A 21 7.21 -3.85 5.62
CA GLU A 21 8.05 -4.72 6.45
C GLU A 21 8.63 -5.92 5.66
N ASN A 22 7.99 -6.27 4.53
CA ASN A 22 8.36 -7.40 3.69
C ASN A 22 8.98 -6.99 2.34
N MET A 23 9.46 -5.74 2.22
CA MET A 23 9.93 -5.16 0.96
C MET A 23 11.15 -5.87 0.34
N ASP A 24 12.00 -6.44 1.19
CA ASP A 24 13.24 -7.12 0.79
C ASP A 24 13.08 -8.65 0.62
N ASN A 25 11.86 -9.18 0.68
CA ASN A 25 11.61 -10.61 0.49
C ASN A 25 11.74 -11.05 -0.98
N ASP A 26 12.00 -12.34 -1.18
CA ASP A 26 12.02 -12.93 -2.53
C ASP A 26 10.58 -13.02 -3.07
N LEU A 27 10.24 -12.10 -3.98
CA LEU A 27 8.91 -11.98 -4.57
C LEU A 27 8.79 -12.80 -5.86
N SER A 28 7.62 -13.39 -6.07
CA SER A 28 7.26 -13.93 -7.38
C SER A 28 7.22 -12.82 -8.44
N ASN A 29 7.38 -13.16 -9.72
CA ASN A 29 7.36 -12.18 -10.82
C ASN A 29 6.11 -11.28 -10.82
N SER A 30 4.95 -11.84 -10.47
CA SER A 30 3.68 -11.10 -10.39
C SER A 30 3.65 -10.13 -9.20
N GLU A 31 4.14 -10.58 -8.05
CA GLU A 31 4.24 -9.77 -6.83
C GLU A 31 5.24 -8.62 -7.01
N LYS A 32 6.37 -8.88 -7.69
CA LYS A 32 7.36 -7.83 -8.01
C LYS A 32 6.77 -6.70 -8.85
N LEU A 33 5.92 -7.03 -9.83
CA LEU A 33 5.22 -6.01 -10.63
C LEU A 33 4.24 -5.18 -9.79
N ALA A 34 3.53 -5.82 -8.85
CA ALA A 34 2.63 -5.14 -7.93
C ALA A 34 3.41 -4.23 -6.96
N HIS A 35 4.51 -4.73 -6.41
CA HIS A 35 5.46 -4.00 -5.58
C HIS A 35 5.96 -2.72 -6.27
N ASP A 36 6.46 -2.84 -7.51
CA ASP A 36 6.99 -1.69 -8.24
C ASP A 36 5.91 -0.63 -8.50
N ARG A 37 4.69 -1.06 -8.83
CA ARG A 37 3.53 -0.15 -9.02
C ARG A 37 3.10 0.51 -7.72
N MET A 38 3.14 -0.23 -6.61
CA MET A 38 2.81 0.28 -5.29
C MET A 38 3.78 1.39 -4.88
N ILE A 39 5.09 1.20 -5.05
CA ILE A 39 6.10 2.25 -4.77
C ILE A 39 5.83 3.50 -5.61
N VAL A 40 5.58 3.34 -6.92
CA VAL A 40 5.29 4.46 -7.82
C VAL A 40 4.05 5.22 -7.36
N LEU A 41 3.02 4.52 -6.90
CA LEU A 41 1.80 5.13 -6.37
C LEU A 41 2.08 5.89 -5.06
N CYS A 42 2.79 5.29 -4.11
CA CYS A 42 3.18 5.94 -2.85
C CYS A 42 3.98 7.22 -3.10
N ARG A 43 4.91 7.19 -4.06
CA ARG A 43 5.67 8.37 -4.46
C ARG A 43 4.77 9.49 -5.00
N ARG A 44 3.85 9.16 -5.91
CA ARG A 44 2.90 10.16 -6.45
C ARG A 44 2.02 10.75 -5.35
N ILE A 45 1.54 9.93 -4.41
CA ILE A 45 0.77 10.41 -3.27
C ILE A 45 1.60 11.42 -2.46
N ALA A 46 2.87 11.14 -2.18
CA ALA A 46 3.74 12.06 -1.46
C ALA A 46 4.09 13.34 -2.25
N GLU A 47 4.10 13.28 -3.59
CA GLU A 47 4.35 14.44 -4.46
C GLU A 47 3.09 15.32 -4.64
N GLU A 48 1.89 14.73 -4.65
CA GLU A 48 0.63 15.42 -4.93
C GLU A 48 -0.09 15.93 -3.66
N PHE A 49 0.16 15.32 -2.50
CA PHE A 49 -0.51 15.65 -1.24
C PHE A 49 0.51 16.08 -0.19
N GLU A 50 0.44 17.35 0.24
CA GLU A 50 1.20 17.85 1.38
C GLU A 50 0.58 17.36 2.69
N LEU A 51 1.42 17.13 3.71
CA LEU A 51 0.96 16.82 5.06
C LEU A 51 0.73 18.13 5.81
N ASP A 52 -0.51 18.37 6.27
CA ASP A 52 -0.86 19.47 7.16
C ASP A 52 -0.29 19.29 8.59
#